data_AF-A0A1R1CUF3-F1
#
_entry.id   AF-A0A1R1CUF3-F1
#
_cell.length_a   1.000
_cell.length_b   1.000
_cell.length_c   1.000
_cell.angle_alpha   90.00
_cell.angle_beta   90.00
_cell.angle_gamma   90.00
#
_symmetry.space_group_name_H-M   'P 1'
#
loop_
_entity.id
_entity.type
_entity.pdbx_description
1 polymer ?
#
loop_
_entity_poly.entity_id
_entity_poly.type
_entity_poly.pdbx_seq_one_letter_code
_entity_poly.pdbx_strand_id
1 'polypeptide(L)'
;MFLNPDHLTRQFKKETGHTITDYVLLERIKLAKELLTQTNIPISSISSSVGYSNFSHFTKVFKKYTELGPTEYRSQFREHK
;
A
#
# COMPACT_ATOMS: atom_id res chain seq x y z
N MET A 1 -12.62 18.92 17.05
CA MET A 1 -12.00 19.56 15.87
C MET A 1 -12.48 18.83 14.64
N PHE A 2 -13.34 19.44 13.81
CA PHE A 2 -13.71 18.87 12.52
C PHE A 2 -12.73 19.43 11.48
N LEU A 3 -11.71 18.65 11.13
CA LEU A 3 -10.89 18.94 9.96
C LEU A 3 -11.80 18.81 8.74
N ASN A 4 -12.11 19.93 8.09
CA ASN A 4 -12.89 19.90 6.85
C ASN A 4 -12.04 19.19 5.77
N PRO A 5 -12.42 17.98 5.31
CA PRO A 5 -11.60 17.14 4.45
C PRO A 5 -11.19 17.83 3.14
N ASP A 6 -12.02 18.75 2.65
CA ASP A 6 -11.77 19.49 1.42
C ASP A 6 -10.62 20.49 1.55
N HIS A 7 -10.50 21.14 2.71
CA HIS A 7 -9.40 22.07 2.98
C HIS A 7 -8.07 21.32 3.12
N LEU A 8 -8.08 20.19 3.83
CA LEU A 8 -6.89 19.36 4.02
C LEU A 8 -6.43 18.77 2.67
N THR A 9 -7.35 18.27 1.85
CA THR A 9 -7.05 17.71 0.52
C THR A 9 -6.47 18.76 -0.43
N ARG A 10 -7.05 19.97 -0.47
CA ARG A 10 -6.54 21.07 -1.31
C ARG A 10 -5.17 21.55 -0.86
N GLN A 11 -4.98 21.72 0.44
CA GLN A 11 -3.69 22.16 0.97
C GLN A 11 -2.61 21.11 0.77
N PHE A 12 -2.89 19.83 1.04
CA PHE A 12 -1.93 18.75 0.84
C PHE A 12 -1.51 18.61 -0.62
N LYS A 13 -2.46 18.70 -1.56
CA LYS A 13 -2.15 18.67 -3.00
C LYS A 13 -1.32 19.87 -3.44
N LYS A 14 -1.55 21.05 -2.85
CA LYS A 14 -0.78 22.27 -3.13
C LYS A 14 0.69 22.13 -2.69
N GLU A 15 0.93 21.52 -1.53
CA GLU A 15 2.28 21.36 -0.98
C GLU A 15 3.04 20.16 -1.57
N THR A 16 2.35 19.05 -1.88
CA THR A 16 3.00 17.77 -2.28
C THR A 16 2.85 17.43 -3.75
N GLY A 17 1.96 18.10 -4.49
CA GLY A 17 1.58 17.75 -5.86
C GLY A 17 0.68 16.51 -5.99
N HIS A 18 0.46 15.76 -4.90
CA HIS A 18 -0.32 14.52 -4.88
C HIS A 18 -1.60 14.67 -4.04
N THR A 19 -2.62 13.85 -4.33
CA THR A 19 -3.75 13.77 -3.40
C THR A 19 -3.34 13.00 -2.14
N ILE A 20 -4.00 13.28 -1.01
CA ILE A 20 -3.79 12.52 0.24
C ILE A 20 -4.02 11.04 0.00
N THR A 21 -5.03 10.70 -0.81
CA THR A 21 -5.35 9.33 -1.17
C THR A 21 -4.19 8.65 -1.89
N ASP A 22 -3.55 9.32 -2.84
CA ASP A 22 -2.40 8.78 -3.58
C ASP A 22 -1.20 8.58 -2.64
N TYR A 23 -0.95 9.53 -1.73
CA TYR A 23 0.15 9.41 -0.78
C TYR A 23 -0.04 8.22 0.17
N VAL A 24 -1.25 8.09 0.75
CA VAL A 24 -1.61 6.95 1.61
C VAL A 24 -1.50 5.63 0.84
N LEU A 25 -1.92 5.61 -0.42
CA LEU A 25 -1.80 4.44 -1.28
C LEU A 25 -0.35 4.01 -1.46
N LEU A 26 0.56 4.95 -1.76
CA LEU A 26 1.99 4.68 -1.92
C LEU A 26 2.62 4.15 -0.63
N GLU A 27 2.31 4.76 0.51
CA GLU A 27 2.80 4.29 1.82
C GLU A 27 2.29 2.89 2.15
N ARG A 28 1.03 2.56 1.83
CA ARG A 28 0.49 1.21 2.00
C ARG A 28 1.22 0.19 1.11
N ILE A 29 1.52 0.54 -0.14
CA ILE A 29 2.28 -0.34 -1.05
C ILE A 29 3.70 -0.54 -0.53
N LYS A 30 4.35 0.51 -0.07
CA LYS A 30 5.69 0.42 0.53
C LYS A 30 5.73 -0.54 1.71
N LEU A 31 4.82 -0.37 2.67
CA LEU A 31 4.72 -1.25 3.83
C LEU A 31 4.41 -2.70 3.43
N ALA A 32 3.52 -2.90 2.45
CA ALA A 32 3.20 -4.23 1.96
C ALA A 32 4.44 -4.92 1.35
N LYS A 33 5.27 -4.19 0.58
CA LYS A 33 6.53 -4.73 0.02
C LYS A 33 7.48 -5.18 1.12
N GLU A 34 7.68 -4.34 2.15
CA GLU A 34 8.53 -4.65 3.30
C GLU A 34 8.05 -5.91 4.03
N LEU A 35 6.76 -6.00 4.34
CA LEU A 35 6.19 -7.17 5.02
C LEU A 35 6.27 -8.44 4.16
N LEU A 36 6.13 -8.32 2.84
CA LEU A 36 6.22 -9.45 1.92
C LEU A 36 7.64 -10.03 1.84
N THR A 37 8.68 -9.20 1.93
CA THR A 37 10.08 -9.63 1.81
C THR A 37 10.70 -10.01 3.15
N GLN A 38 10.28 -9.38 4.25
CA GLN A 38 10.92 -9.55 5.57
C GLN A 38 10.20 -10.53 6.50
N THR A 39 8.97 -10.95 6.18
CA THR A 39 8.15 -11.77 7.08
C THR A 39 7.50 -12.96 6.40
N ASN A 40 7.03 -13.91 7.23
CA ASN A 40 6.27 -15.08 6.79
C ASN A 40 4.76 -14.90 6.94
N ILE A 41 4.32 -13.67 7.24
CA ILE A 41 2.90 -13.37 7.49
C ILE A 41 2.09 -13.78 6.25
N PRO A 42 0.91 -14.42 6.40
CA PRO A 42 0.04 -14.71 5.27
C PRO A 42 -0.30 -13.43 4.48
N ILE A 43 -0.28 -13.51 3.16
CA ILE A 43 -0.52 -12.34 2.28
C ILE A 43 -1.90 -11.73 2.56
N SER A 44 -2.89 -12.56 2.91
CA SER A 44 -4.22 -12.13 3.36
C SER A 44 -4.15 -11.25 4.61
N SER A 45 -3.35 -11.64 5.60
CA SER A 45 -3.13 -10.84 6.81
C SER A 45 -2.38 -9.54 6.52
N ILE A 46 -1.38 -9.56 5.63
CA ILE A 46 -0.67 -8.34 5.19
C ILE A 46 -1.65 -7.36 4.55
N SER A 47 -2.54 -7.85 3.67
CA SER A 47 -3.58 -7.04 3.03
C SER A 47 -4.45 -6.31 4.06
N SER A 48 -4.89 -7.01 5.10
CA SER A 48 -5.65 -6.39 6.19
C SER A 48 -4.82 -5.40 7.00
N SER A 49 -3.58 -5.74 7.35
CA SER A 49 -2.68 -4.87 8.14
C SER A 49 -2.32 -3.57 7.41
N VAL A 50 -2.24 -3.58 6.07
CA VAL A 50 -2.00 -2.37 5.27
C VAL A 50 -3.30 -1.64 4.89
N GLY A 51 -4.42 -1.97 5.53
CA GLY A 51 -5.67 -1.21 5.46
C GLY A 51 -6.60 -1.57 4.29
N TYR A 52 -6.50 -2.79 3.75
CA TYR A 52 -7.44 -3.29 2.74
C TYR A 52 -8.40 -4.31 3.35
N SER A 53 -9.69 -4.00 3.28
CA SER A 53 -10.78 -4.93 3.63
C SER A 53 -11.06 -5.98 2.55
N ASN A 54 -10.71 -5.67 1.30
CA ASN A 54 -10.89 -6.55 0.16
C ASN A 54 -9.54 -6.99 -0.42
N PHE A 55 -9.26 -8.28 -0.31
CA PHE A 55 -8.02 -8.90 -0.77
C PHE A 55 -7.80 -8.80 -2.28
N SER A 56 -8.86 -8.97 -3.08
CA SER A 56 -8.80 -8.86 -4.53
C SER A 56 -8.49 -7.44 -4.97
N HIS A 57 -9.02 -6.43 -4.26
CA HIS A 57 -8.69 -5.03 -4.50
C HIS A 57 -7.21 -4.75 -4.17
N PHE A 58 -6.74 -5.21 -3.00
CA PHE A 58 -5.32 -5.12 -2.65
C PHE A 58 -4.43 -5.72 -3.74
N THR A 59 -4.71 -6.95 -4.18
CA THR A 59 -3.90 -7.64 -5.18
C THR A 59 -3.84 -6.88 -6.51
N LYS A 60 -4.97 -6.34 -6.97
CA LYS A 60 -5.05 -5.52 -8.20
C LYS A 60 -4.23 -4.25 -8.08
N VAL A 61 -4.40 -3.52 -6.97
CA VAL A 61 -3.66 -2.27 -6.73
C VAL A 61 -2.17 -2.59 -6.59
N PHE A 62 -1.79 -3.54 -5.75
CA PHE A 62 -0.39 -3.91 -5.56
C PHE A 62 0.30 -4.21 -6.89
N LYS A 63 -0.29 -5.10 -7.70
CA LYS A 63 0.23 -5.42 -9.04
C LYS A 63 0.32 -4.20 -9.97
N LYS A 64 -0.61 -3.25 -9.89
CA LYS A 64 -0.53 -2.02 -10.68
C LYS A 64 0.71 -1.18 -10.33
N TYR A 65 1.13 -1.17 -9.06
CA TYR A 65 2.25 -0.35 -8.58
C TYR A 65 3.59 -1.07 -8.59
N THR A 66 3.60 -2.41 -8.56
CA THR A 66 4.82 -3.22 -8.49
C THR A 66 5.04 -4.10 -9.73
N GLU A 67 4.12 -4.06 -10.69
CA GLU A 67 4.04 -4.92 -11.90
C GLU A 67 3.86 -6.43 -11.61
N LEU A 68 3.97 -6.81 -10.34
CA LEU A 68 3.94 -8.19 -9.84
C LEU A 68 2.84 -8.36 -8.79
N GLY A 69 2.18 -9.51 -8.78
CA GLY A 69 1.28 -9.87 -7.70
C GLY A 69 2.02 -10.04 -6.36
N PRO A 70 1.35 -9.90 -5.21
CA PRO A 70 1.98 -10.04 -3.89
C PRO A 70 2.74 -11.36 -3.70
N THR A 71 2.20 -12.47 -4.21
CA THR A 71 2.85 -13.79 -4.15
C THR A 71 4.11 -13.85 -4.98
N GLU A 72 4.07 -13.35 -6.22
CA GLU A 72 5.21 -13.29 -7.13
C GLU A 72 6.30 -12.39 -6.55
N TYR A 73 5.89 -11.22 -6.03
CA TYR A 73 6.78 -10.27 -5.38
C TYR A 73 7.51 -10.88 -4.18
N ARG A 74 6.79 -11.57 -3.29
CA ARG A 74 7.42 -12.32 -2.19
C ARG A 74 8.39 -13.36 -2.73
N SER A 75 8.00 -14.16 -3.72
CA SER A 75 8.87 -15.22 -4.23
C SER A 75 10.17 -14.67 -4.84
N GLN A 76 10.11 -13.52 -5.50
CA GLN A 76 11.25 -12.93 -6.20
C GLN A 76 12.20 -12.16 -5.26
N PHE A 77 11.65 -11.44 -4.28
CA PHE A 77 12.42 -10.49 -3.46
C PHE A 77 12.65 -10.93 -2.02
N ARG A 78 12.15 -12.10 -1.62
CA ARG A 78 12.44 -12.64 -0.29
C ARG A 78 13.90 -13.05 -0.23
N GLU A 79 14.66 -12.32 0.57
CA GLU A 79 16.05 -12.65 0.87
C GLU A 79 16.07 -14.02 1.58
N HIS A 80 16.63 -15.01 0.89
CA HIS A 80 16.98 -16.28 1.51
C HIS A 80 18.23 -15.99 2.35
N LYS A 81 18.02 -15.62 3.61
CA LYS A 81 19.07 -15.74 4.63
C LYS A 81 19.21 -17.19 5.05
#